data_AF-A0A953TKK0-F1
#
_entry.id   AF-A0A953TKK0-F1
#
_cell.length_a   1.000
_cell.length_b   1.000
_cell.length_c   1.000
_cell.angle_alpha   90.00
_cell.angle_beta   90.00
_cell.angle_gamma   90.00
#
_symmetry.space_group_name_H-M   'P 1'
#
loop_
_entity.id
_entity.type
_entity.pdbx_description
1 polymer ?
#
loop_
_entity_poly.entity_id
_entity_poly.type
_entity_poly.pdbx_seq_one_letter_code
_entity_poly.pdbx_strand_id
1 'polypeptide(L)'
;MKRIFVLLIACAGLLVMSASAQSLGDIARQNRANKKPSTGSKIVIDNDTMPSVGAAPEAKDKTEAKKDEGKAEPPKDAGKSAEDWKSKIDSQKKEIVQLQRELDVSEREAKLRAAAFYADAGTMLRDQAKFAEDTRNQQAEMDNKRQAIEAAKQKLADLQEQARKAGAPSNQTD
;
A
#
# COMPACT_ATOMS: atom_id res chain seq x y z
N MET A 1 -19.33 -19.31 56.26
CA MET A 1 -18.72 -18.04 55.78
C MET A 1 -17.63 -18.18 54.71
N LYS A 2 -17.10 -19.38 54.41
CA LYS A 2 -16.06 -19.57 53.39
C LYS A 2 -16.55 -19.62 51.93
N ARG A 3 -17.87 -19.71 51.70
CA ARG A 3 -18.48 -19.74 50.34
C ARG A 3 -18.95 -18.37 49.84
N ILE A 4 -19.06 -17.38 50.73
CA ILE A 4 -19.43 -16.00 50.36
C ILE A 4 -18.19 -15.23 49.88
N PHE A 5 -17.00 -15.57 50.40
CA PHE A 5 -15.74 -14.96 49.98
C PHE A 5 -15.29 -15.35 48.56
N VAL A 6 -15.74 -16.51 48.05
CA VAL A 6 -15.41 -16.97 46.69
C VAL A 6 -16.27 -16.27 45.63
N LEU A 7 -17.49 -15.82 45.98
CA LEU A 7 -18.37 -15.10 45.05
C LEU A 7 -18.01 -13.62 44.89
N LEU A 8 -17.34 -13.01 45.88
CA LEU A 8 -16.86 -11.62 45.78
C LEU A 8 -15.55 -11.47 45.00
N ILE A 9 -14.77 -12.54 44.84
CA ILE A 9 -13.54 -12.54 44.04
C ILE A 9 -13.81 -12.86 42.56
N ALA A 10 -14.96 -13.48 42.24
CA ALA A 10 -15.37 -13.80 40.87
C ALA A 10 -15.92 -12.60 40.08
N CYS A 11 -16.33 -11.50 40.74
CA CYS A 11 -16.85 -10.29 40.07
C CYS A 11 -15.78 -9.19 39.84
N ALA A 12 -14.53 -9.38 40.29
CA ALA A 12 -13.48 -8.38 40.19
C ALA A 12 -12.48 -8.62 39.04
N GLY A 13 -12.73 -9.60 38.17
CA GLY A 13 -11.80 -10.02 37.11
C GLY A 13 -12.17 -9.58 35.68
N LEU A 14 -13.26 -8.82 35.49
CA LEU A 14 -13.83 -8.58 34.16
C LEU A 14 -13.92 -7.10 33.79
N LEU A 15 -12.82 -6.33 33.93
CA LEU A 15 -12.85 -4.91 33.57
C LEU A 15 -11.49 -4.27 33.30
N VAL A 16 -10.56 -4.95 32.61
CA VAL A 16 -9.40 -4.25 32.02
C VAL A 16 -9.01 -4.89 30.69
N MET A 17 -9.64 -4.45 29.61
CA MET A 17 -9.06 -4.55 28.26
C MET A 17 -9.71 -3.53 27.34
N SER A 18 -9.60 -2.25 27.71
CA SER A 18 -9.78 -1.14 26.78
C SER A 18 -8.53 -1.08 25.89
N ALA A 19 -8.48 -1.89 24.85
CA ALA A 19 -7.54 -1.71 23.77
C ALA A 19 -7.76 -0.30 23.19
N SER A 20 -6.75 0.55 23.29
CA SER A 20 -6.74 1.90 22.79
C SER A 20 -6.95 1.88 21.27
N ALA A 21 -8.19 2.10 20.84
CA ALA A 21 -8.49 2.50 19.48
C ALA A 21 -7.83 3.85 19.25
N GLN A 22 -6.63 3.85 18.68
CA GLN A 22 -5.93 5.08 18.31
C GLN A 22 -6.81 5.82 17.31
N SER A 23 -7.34 6.97 17.74
CA SER A 23 -8.21 7.79 16.93
C SER A 23 -7.45 8.22 15.68
N LEU A 24 -8.11 8.17 14.52
CA LEU A 24 -7.55 8.71 13.26
C LEU A 24 -7.15 10.19 13.41
N GLY A 25 -7.80 10.91 14.33
CA GLY A 25 -7.43 12.27 14.70
C GLY A 25 -6.05 12.37 15.37
N ASP A 26 -5.68 11.39 16.19
CA ASP A 26 -4.36 11.35 16.86
C ASP A 26 -3.26 10.99 15.87
N ILE A 27 -3.51 10.05 14.95
CA ILE A 27 -2.56 9.72 13.86
C ILE A 27 -2.33 10.94 12.96
N ALA A 28 -3.38 11.70 12.63
CA ALA A 28 -3.25 12.93 11.84
C ALA A 28 -2.43 14.01 12.57
N ARG A 29 -2.60 14.15 13.90
CA ARG A 29 -1.80 15.07 14.72
C ARG A 29 -0.33 14.64 14.78
N GLN A 30 -0.07 13.35 14.95
CA GLN A 30 1.29 12.80 14.99
C GLN A 30 2.01 12.96 13.65
N ASN A 31 1.32 12.74 12.52
CA ASN A 31 1.88 13.00 11.19
C ASN A 31 2.16 14.49 10.93
N ARG A 32 1.37 15.40 11.51
CA ARG A 32 1.67 16.84 11.44
C ARG A 32 2.85 17.22 12.33
N ALA A 33 2.96 16.62 13.52
CA ALA A 33 4.09 16.83 14.43
C ALA A 33 5.43 16.31 13.84
N ASN A 34 5.38 15.23 13.08
CA ASN A 34 6.55 14.66 12.40
C ASN A 34 6.98 15.43 11.15
N LYS A 35 6.17 16.38 10.66
CA LYS A 35 6.58 17.32 9.61
C LYS A 35 7.27 18.51 10.26
N LYS A 36 8.61 18.51 10.25
CA LYS A 36 9.37 19.75 10.47
C LYS A 36 8.90 20.81 9.46
N PRO A 37 8.84 22.11 9.84
CA PRO A 37 8.59 23.17 8.88
C PRO A 37 9.70 23.09 7.82
N SER A 38 9.34 22.63 6.63
CA SER A 38 10.17 22.78 5.45
C SER A 38 10.23 24.27 5.18
N THR A 39 11.28 24.93 5.66
CA THR A 39 11.77 26.15 5.05
C THR A 39 12.08 25.79 3.62
N GLY A 40 11.16 26.13 2.73
CA GLY A 40 11.20 25.77 1.32
C GLY A 40 12.53 26.15 0.71
N SER A 41 13.38 25.14 0.45
CA SER A 41 14.43 25.28 -0.53
C SER A 41 13.73 25.41 -1.88
N LYS A 42 13.71 26.64 -2.39
CA LYS A 42 13.31 26.94 -3.76
C LYS A 42 14.29 26.18 -4.68
N ILE A 43 13.93 24.98 -5.11
CA ILE A 43 14.70 24.25 -6.12
C ILE A 43 14.48 25.01 -7.43
N VAL A 44 15.47 25.80 -7.81
CA VAL A 44 15.54 26.41 -9.14
C VAL A 44 16.01 25.30 -10.08
N ILE A 45 15.11 24.83 -10.93
CA ILE A 45 15.42 23.87 -11.99
C ILE A 45 15.79 24.70 -13.22
N ASP A 46 17.09 24.88 -13.45
CA ASP A 46 17.61 25.53 -14.65
C ASP A 46 18.00 24.48 -15.71
N ASN A 47 18.22 24.94 -16.95
CA ASN A 47 18.54 24.11 -18.13
C ASN A 47 19.81 23.25 -17.97
N ASP A 48 20.63 23.50 -16.95
CA ASP A 48 21.81 22.68 -16.56
C ASP A 48 21.48 21.47 -15.69
N THR A 49 20.27 21.39 -15.12
CA THR A 49 19.83 20.22 -14.33
C THR A 49 19.03 19.20 -15.14
N MET A 50 18.89 19.42 -16.46
CA MET A 50 18.29 18.45 -17.38
C MET A 50 19.38 17.55 -17.97
N PRO A 51 19.24 16.20 -17.90
CA PRO A 51 20.20 15.30 -18.51
C PRO A 51 20.21 15.49 -20.03
N SER A 52 21.32 16.01 -20.56
CA SER A 52 21.55 16.16 -22.00
C SER A 52 21.51 14.80 -22.69
N VAL A 53 20.60 14.67 -23.66
CA VAL A 53 20.47 13.48 -24.49
C VAL A 53 21.56 13.50 -25.56
N GLY A 54 22.49 12.54 -25.49
CA GLY A 54 23.29 12.09 -26.63
C GLY A 54 24.79 12.36 -26.56
N ALA A 55 25.56 11.30 -26.30
CA ALA A 55 26.76 10.93 -27.07
C ALA A 55 27.35 9.60 -26.52
N ALA A 56 27.27 8.54 -27.33
CA ALA A 56 28.25 7.44 -27.27
C ALA A 56 29.52 7.89 -28.04
N PRO A 57 30.72 7.37 -27.73
CA PRO A 57 31.14 6.15 -28.42
C PRO A 57 31.98 5.15 -27.58
N GLU A 58 32.17 4.00 -28.22
CA GLU A 58 32.81 2.73 -27.85
C GLU A 58 34.31 2.83 -27.48
N ALA A 59 34.82 1.87 -26.68
CA ALA A 59 35.76 0.82 -27.14
C ALA A 59 36.36 -0.05 -26.01
N LYS A 60 36.12 -1.36 -26.13
CA LYS A 60 36.97 -2.56 -25.90
C LYS A 60 38.20 -2.48 -24.98
N ASP A 61 38.30 -3.42 -24.04
CA ASP A 61 39.46 -4.33 -24.01
C ASP A 61 39.09 -5.73 -23.47
N LYS A 62 39.72 -6.75 -24.08
CA LYS A 62 39.64 -8.18 -23.75
C LYS A 62 40.78 -8.51 -22.79
N THR A 63 40.55 -9.32 -21.77
CA THR A 63 41.54 -10.30 -21.31
C THR A 63 40.81 -11.50 -20.69
N GLU A 64 41.05 -12.67 -21.28
CA GLU A 64 40.63 -13.98 -20.77
C GLU A 64 41.55 -14.44 -19.63
N ALA A 65 40.97 -15.08 -18.60
CA ALA A 65 41.58 -16.26 -17.96
C ALA A 65 40.54 -17.05 -17.14
N LYS A 66 40.04 -18.12 -17.78
CA LYS A 66 39.81 -19.49 -17.28
C LYS A 66 39.18 -19.74 -15.89
N LYS A 67 38.00 -20.38 -15.98
CA LYS A 67 37.48 -21.55 -15.23
C LYS A 67 37.47 -21.49 -13.69
N ASP A 68 36.25 -21.48 -13.14
CA ASP A 68 35.85 -22.59 -12.27
C ASP A 68 34.42 -23.02 -12.59
N GLU A 69 34.21 -24.32 -12.49
CA GLU A 69 33.08 -25.11 -12.95
C GLU A 69 31.94 -25.08 -11.93
N GLY A 70 30.74 -24.74 -12.40
CA GLY A 70 29.53 -24.76 -11.59
C GLY A 70 28.30 -24.25 -12.32
N LYS A 71 28.26 -24.35 -13.66
CA LYS A 71 27.06 -24.05 -14.43
C LYS A 71 26.20 -25.30 -14.47
N ALA A 72 25.41 -25.49 -13.42
CA ALA A 72 24.15 -26.18 -13.59
C ALA A 72 23.41 -25.43 -14.69
N GLU A 73 23.22 -26.07 -15.86
CA GLU A 73 22.33 -25.54 -16.87
C GLU A 73 20.97 -25.32 -16.20
N PRO A 74 20.40 -24.10 -16.22
CA PRO A 74 19.01 -23.97 -15.85
C PRO A 74 18.24 -24.88 -16.82
N PRO A 75 17.36 -25.77 -16.34
CA PRO A 75 16.58 -26.60 -17.22
C PRO A 75 15.89 -25.67 -18.22
N LYS A 76 15.87 -26.01 -19.51
CA LYS A 76 15.27 -25.16 -20.56
C LYS A 76 13.79 -24.83 -20.31
N ASP A 77 13.14 -25.56 -19.40
CA ASP A 77 11.80 -25.29 -18.86
C ASP A 77 11.75 -24.22 -17.76
N ALA A 78 12.87 -23.93 -17.07
CA ALA A 78 12.95 -22.89 -16.05
C ALA A 78 12.82 -21.48 -16.64
N GLY A 79 13.32 -21.24 -17.86
CA GLY A 79 13.16 -19.94 -18.54
C GLY A 79 11.70 -19.61 -18.83
N LYS A 80 10.96 -20.53 -19.45
CA LYS A 80 9.51 -20.39 -19.69
C LYS A 80 8.73 -20.19 -18.40
N SER A 81 9.06 -20.96 -17.36
CA SER A 81 8.43 -20.84 -16.05
C SER A 81 8.73 -19.49 -15.37
N ALA A 82 9.93 -18.93 -15.56
CA ALA A 82 10.34 -17.67 -14.96
C ALA A 82 9.62 -16.47 -15.61
N GLU A 83 9.52 -16.44 -16.94
CA GLU A 83 8.71 -15.46 -17.65
C GLU A 83 7.22 -15.51 -17.25
N ASP A 84 6.67 -16.71 -17.05
CA ASP A 84 5.27 -16.88 -16.60
C ASP A 84 5.05 -16.31 -15.19
N TRP A 85 5.98 -16.56 -14.26
CA TRP A 85 5.93 -15.98 -12.92
C TRP A 85 6.05 -14.47 -12.94
N LYS A 86 6.98 -13.95 -13.74
CA LYS A 86 7.15 -12.51 -13.95
C LYS A 86 5.86 -11.87 -14.45
N SER A 87 5.23 -12.46 -15.46
CA SER A 87 3.97 -11.97 -16.03
C SER A 87 2.84 -11.92 -14.98
N LYS A 88 2.69 -12.99 -14.17
CA LYS A 88 1.69 -13.03 -13.09
C LYS A 88 1.93 -11.97 -12.02
N ILE A 89 3.18 -11.81 -11.57
CA ILE A 89 3.56 -10.81 -10.57
C ILE A 89 3.35 -9.40 -11.11
N ASP A 90 3.79 -9.12 -12.33
CA ASP A 90 3.62 -7.81 -12.98
C ASP A 90 2.12 -7.48 -13.19
N SER A 91 1.30 -8.48 -13.52
CA SER A 91 -0.16 -8.32 -13.58
C SER A 91 -0.77 -7.99 -12.20
N GLN A 92 -0.35 -8.70 -11.15
CA GLN A 92 -0.84 -8.44 -9.79
C GLN A 92 -0.42 -7.06 -9.29
N LYS A 93 0.80 -6.60 -9.62
CA LYS A 93 1.27 -5.23 -9.33
C LYS A 93 0.40 -4.18 -10.01
N LYS A 94 0.06 -4.39 -11.29
CA LYS A 94 -0.84 -3.48 -12.03
C LYS A 94 -2.23 -3.41 -11.40
N GLU A 95 -2.77 -4.53 -10.95
CA GLU A 95 -4.05 -4.58 -10.23
C GLU A 95 -4.00 -3.75 -8.94
N ILE A 96 -2.92 -3.89 -8.15
CA ILE A 96 -2.73 -3.07 -6.93
C ILE A 96 -2.69 -1.57 -7.27
N VAL A 97 -1.95 -1.18 -8.31
CA VAL A 97 -1.87 0.22 -8.75
C VAL A 97 -3.23 0.74 -9.21
N GLN A 98 -4.01 -0.09 -9.91
CA GLN A 98 -5.36 0.26 -10.33
C GLN A 98 -6.27 0.49 -9.12
N LEU A 99 -6.30 -0.45 -8.17
CA LEU A 99 -7.10 -0.33 -6.95
C LEU A 99 -6.71 0.90 -6.12
N GLN A 100 -5.41 1.20 -6.03
CA GLN A 100 -4.92 2.41 -5.36
C GLN A 100 -5.41 3.69 -6.04
N ARG A 101 -5.41 3.73 -7.38
CA ARG A 101 -5.94 4.86 -8.14
C ARG A 101 -7.44 5.02 -7.92
N GLU A 102 -8.19 3.93 -7.91
CA GLU A 102 -9.63 3.93 -7.64
C GLU A 102 -9.96 4.38 -6.21
N LEU A 103 -9.12 4.05 -5.23
CA LEU A 103 -9.24 4.54 -3.87
C LEU A 103 -8.99 6.06 -3.82
N ASP A 104 -7.91 6.54 -4.44
CA ASP A 104 -7.55 7.96 -4.47
C ASP A 104 -8.63 8.83 -5.17
N VAL A 105 -9.23 8.33 -6.26
CA VAL A 105 -10.38 8.98 -6.90
C VAL A 105 -11.55 9.10 -5.91
N SER A 106 -11.95 8.01 -5.28
CA SER A 106 -13.08 8.04 -4.34
C SER A 106 -12.79 8.89 -3.08
N GLU A 107 -11.53 8.95 -2.63
CA GLU A 107 -11.09 9.80 -1.53
C GLU A 107 -11.17 11.30 -1.91
N ARG A 108 -10.82 11.65 -3.15
CA ARG A 108 -11.01 13.00 -3.70
C ARG A 108 -12.47 13.36 -3.87
N GLU A 109 -13.28 12.47 -4.42
CA GLU A 109 -14.72 12.68 -4.60
C GLU A 109 -15.42 12.88 -3.26
N ALA A 110 -15.07 12.11 -2.23
CA ALA A 110 -15.59 12.30 -0.88
C ALA A 110 -15.24 13.69 -0.32
N LYS A 111 -14.01 14.18 -0.55
CA LYS A 111 -13.60 15.55 -0.15
C LYS A 111 -14.35 16.62 -0.91
N LEU A 112 -14.55 16.46 -2.22
CA LEU A 112 -15.32 17.40 -3.03
C LEU A 112 -16.78 17.44 -2.59
N ARG A 113 -17.37 16.28 -2.30
CA ARG A 113 -18.73 16.18 -1.79
C ARG A 113 -18.86 16.86 -0.44
N ALA A 114 -17.93 16.61 0.49
CA ALA A 114 -17.85 17.32 1.76
C ALA A 114 -17.77 18.84 1.57
N ALA A 115 -16.93 19.32 0.66
CA ALA A 115 -16.81 20.76 0.36
C ALA A 115 -18.11 21.34 -0.23
N ALA A 116 -18.78 20.63 -1.14
CA ALA A 116 -20.07 21.03 -1.69
C ALA A 116 -21.15 21.12 -0.60
N PHE A 117 -21.15 20.20 0.37
CA PHE A 117 -22.05 20.26 1.52
C PHE A 117 -21.79 21.46 2.43
N TYR A 118 -20.53 21.81 2.69
CA TYR A 118 -20.23 23.02 3.46
C TYR A 118 -20.58 24.30 2.71
N ALA A 119 -20.62 24.27 1.38
CA ALA A 119 -21.05 25.40 0.56
C ALA A 119 -22.58 25.61 0.55
N ASP A 120 -23.38 24.54 0.71
CA ASP A 120 -24.84 24.60 0.86
C ASP A 120 -25.27 24.04 2.23
N ALA A 121 -25.21 24.88 3.26
CA ALA A 121 -25.65 24.51 4.62
C ALA A 121 -27.13 24.09 4.69
N GLY A 122 -27.95 24.38 3.66
CA GLY A 122 -29.36 24.00 3.59
C GLY A 122 -29.61 22.54 3.19
N THR A 123 -28.67 21.85 2.54
CA THR A 123 -28.89 20.47 2.07
C THR A 123 -28.98 19.47 3.21
N MET A 124 -28.09 19.57 4.22
CA MET A 124 -28.09 18.66 5.38
C MET A 124 -29.36 18.79 6.24
N LEU A 125 -29.94 19.99 6.33
CA LEU A 125 -31.13 20.24 7.14
C LEU A 125 -32.41 19.70 6.48
N ARG A 126 -32.45 19.67 5.15
CA ARG A 126 -33.60 19.16 4.36
C ARG A 126 -33.57 17.64 4.22
N ASP A 127 -32.38 17.05 3.99
CA ASP A 127 -32.24 15.63 3.65
C ASP A 127 -31.24 14.89 4.57
N GLN A 128 -31.35 15.09 5.89
CA GLN A 128 -30.38 14.58 6.87
C GLN A 128 -30.19 13.05 6.80
N ALA A 129 -31.28 12.29 6.62
CA ALA A 129 -31.22 10.83 6.54
C ALA A 129 -30.47 10.36 5.28
N LYS A 130 -30.76 10.98 4.14
CA LYS A 130 -30.08 10.69 2.86
C LYS A 130 -28.59 11.03 2.94
N PHE A 131 -28.25 12.14 3.57
CA PHE A 131 -26.86 12.53 3.81
C PHE A 131 -26.11 11.50 4.66
N ALA A 132 -26.71 11.04 5.76
CA ALA A 132 -26.11 10.04 6.63
C ALA A 132 -25.92 8.70 5.90
N GLU A 133 -26.90 8.29 5.09
CA GLU A 133 -26.82 7.10 4.25
C GLU A 133 -25.72 7.21 3.19
N ASP A 134 -25.69 8.29 2.40
CA ASP A 134 -24.70 8.53 1.36
C ASP A 134 -23.28 8.54 1.95
N THR A 135 -23.10 9.17 3.11
CA THR A 135 -21.81 9.21 3.83
C THR A 135 -21.39 7.81 4.28
N ARG A 136 -22.32 7.02 4.84
CA ARG A 136 -22.05 5.65 5.28
C ARG A 136 -21.69 4.75 4.10
N ASN A 137 -22.42 4.86 2.99
CA ASN A 137 -22.20 4.05 1.80
C ASN A 137 -20.82 4.36 1.18
N GLN A 138 -20.48 5.64 1.07
CA GLN A 138 -19.15 6.07 0.59
C GLN A 138 -18.03 5.55 1.49
N GLN A 139 -18.21 5.64 2.82
CA GLN A 139 -17.22 5.13 3.76
C GLN A 139 -17.05 3.61 3.61
N ALA A 140 -18.15 2.86 3.48
CA ALA A 140 -18.11 1.42 3.28
C ALA A 140 -17.42 1.04 1.95
N GLU A 141 -17.71 1.74 0.86
CA GLU A 141 -17.04 1.53 -0.43
C GLU A 141 -15.53 1.77 -0.34
N MET A 142 -15.11 2.83 0.36
CA MET A 142 -13.71 3.15 0.58
C MET A 142 -13.00 2.07 1.41
N ASP A 143 -13.65 1.58 2.47
CA ASP A 143 -13.08 0.53 3.31
C ASP A 143 -13.01 -0.81 2.57
N ASN A 144 -14.00 -1.12 1.73
CA ASN A 144 -13.94 -2.28 0.83
C ASN A 144 -12.77 -2.18 -0.16
N LYS A 145 -12.53 -1.01 -0.75
CA LYS A 145 -11.36 -0.78 -1.63
C LYS A 145 -10.03 -0.93 -0.88
N ARG A 146 -9.93 -0.45 0.35
CA ARG A 146 -8.75 -0.64 1.21
C ARG A 146 -8.49 -2.11 1.50
N GLN A 147 -9.54 -2.85 1.86
CA GLN A 147 -9.44 -4.30 2.08
C GLN A 147 -9.02 -5.04 0.80
N ALA A 148 -9.57 -4.65 -0.35
CA ALA A 148 -9.17 -5.23 -1.64
C ALA A 148 -7.69 -4.98 -1.96
N ILE A 149 -7.16 -3.79 -1.67
CA ILE A 149 -5.73 -3.49 -1.83
C ILE A 149 -4.88 -4.37 -0.92
N GLU A 150 -5.24 -4.53 0.35
CA GLU A 150 -4.49 -5.38 1.28
C GLU A 150 -4.55 -6.86 0.87
N ALA A 151 -5.71 -7.35 0.44
CA ALA A 151 -5.84 -8.69 -0.11
C ALA A 151 -4.99 -8.89 -1.38
N ALA A 152 -4.94 -7.90 -2.28
CA ALA A 152 -4.11 -7.95 -3.48
C ALA A 152 -2.60 -7.93 -3.16
N LYS A 153 -2.18 -7.16 -2.14
CA LYS A 153 -0.80 -7.18 -1.64
C LYS A 153 -0.44 -8.53 -1.03
N GLN A 154 -1.34 -9.14 -0.26
CA GLN A 154 -1.12 -10.47 0.29
C GLN A 154 -0.96 -11.51 -0.83
N LYS A 155 -1.83 -11.48 -1.84
CA LYS A 155 -1.71 -12.34 -3.03
C LYS A 155 -0.39 -12.14 -3.75
N LEU A 156 0.09 -10.90 -3.87
CA LEU A 156 1.40 -10.61 -4.45
C LEU A 156 2.53 -11.26 -3.65
N ALA A 157 2.52 -11.15 -2.32
CA ALA A 157 3.51 -11.79 -1.48
C ALA A 157 3.47 -13.32 -1.61
N ASP A 158 2.27 -13.90 -1.66
CA ASP A 158 2.08 -15.35 -1.85
C ASP A 158 2.59 -15.82 -3.22
N LEU A 159 2.38 -15.03 -4.28
CA LEU A 159 2.90 -15.30 -5.63
C LEU A 159 4.42 -15.24 -5.68
N GLN A 160 5.03 -14.24 -5.02
CA GLN A 160 6.48 -14.12 -4.93
C GLN A 160 7.10 -15.29 -4.17
N GLU A 161 6.46 -15.74 -3.08
CA GLU A 161 6.89 -16.92 -2.33
C GLU A 161 6.79 -18.21 -3.14
N GLN A 162 5.69 -18.39 -3.89
CA GLN A 162 5.52 -19.52 -4.79
C GLN A 162 6.56 -19.54 -5.90
N ALA A 163 6.84 -18.38 -6.50
CA ALA A 163 7.87 -18.25 -7.52
C ALA A 163 9.26 -18.59 -6.96
N ARG A 164 9.59 -18.12 -5.75
CA ARG A 164 10.85 -18.47 -5.07
C ARG A 164 10.97 -19.96 -4.81
N LYS A 165 9.90 -20.60 -4.31
CA LYS A 165 9.85 -22.06 -4.09
C LYS A 165 9.95 -22.86 -5.39
N ALA A 166 9.46 -22.32 -6.50
CA ALA A 166 9.58 -22.89 -7.83
C ALA A 166 10.95 -22.66 -8.49
N GLY A 167 11.88 -21.98 -7.81
CA GLY A 167 13.24 -21.72 -8.32
C GLY A 167 13.31 -20.57 -9.33
N ALA A 168 12.29 -19.71 -9.38
CA ALA A 168 12.35 -18.50 -10.21
C ALA A 168 13.44 -17.55 -9.67
N PRO A 169 14.24 -16.94 -10.54
CA PRO A 169 15.32 -16.06 -10.13
C PRO A 169 14.74 -14.77 -9.52
N SER A 170 15.31 -14.31 -8.41
CA SER A 170 14.79 -13.19 -7.61
C SER A 170 14.63 -11.89 -8.39
N ASN A 171 15.53 -11.64 -9.34
CA ASN A 171 15.50 -10.47 -10.22
C ASN A 171 14.27 -10.41 -11.15
N GLN A 172 13.51 -11.51 -11.30
CA GLN A 172 12.28 -11.55 -12.09
C GLN A 172 11.01 -11.52 -11.24
N THR A 173 11.13 -11.68 -9.92
CA THR A 173 10.00 -11.76 -8.97
C THR A 173 9.86 -10.53 -8.07
N ASP A 174 10.90 -9.70 -7.97
CA ASP A 174 10.90 -8.45 -7.19
C ASP A 174 10.18 -7.29 -7.87
#